data_AF-A0A7C1WIM9-F1
#
_entry.id   AF-A0A7C1WIM9-F1
#
_cell.length_a   1.000
_cell.length_b   1.000
_cell.length_c   1.000
_cell.angle_alpha   90.00
_cell.angle_beta   90.00
_cell.angle_gamma   90.00
#
_symmetry.space_group_name_H-M   'P 1'
#
loop_
_entity.id
_entity.type
_entity.pdbx_description
1 polymer ?
#
loop_
_entity_poly.entity_id
_entity_poly.type
_entity_poly.pdbx_seq_one_letter_code
_entity_poly.pdbx_strand_id
1 'polypeptide(L)'
;GISQEAFIYGITHFVNVHDFVGGLLKAGLFGLLIGTSGCFFGFRVQGGAQDLGRATTNAVVTAAVLILISDFVMAAMLFSR
;
A
#
# COMPACT_ATOMS: atom_id res chain seq x y z
N GLY A 1 -26.34 12.26 -20.38
CA GLY A 1 -25.57 11.12 -19.84
C GLY A 1 -24.55 10.71 -20.87
N ILE A 2 -23.35 10.31 -20.45
CA ILE A 2 -22.33 9.73 -21.34
C ILE A 2 -22.81 8.39 -21.91
N SER A 3 -22.55 8.12 -23.19
CA SER A 3 -22.89 6.84 -23.80
C SER A 3 -21.98 5.72 -23.29
N GLN A 4 -22.54 4.51 -23.13
CA GLN A 4 -21.82 3.36 -22.57
C GLN A 4 -20.59 3.00 -23.40
N GLU A 5 -20.69 3.14 -24.72
CA GLU A 5 -19.59 2.97 -25.67
C GLU A 5 -18.43 3.96 -25.44
N ALA A 6 -18.73 5.24 -25.19
CA ALA A 6 -17.72 6.25 -24.93
C ALA A 6 -17.00 6.03 -23.58
N PHE A 7 -17.72 5.53 -22.57
CA PHE A 7 -17.14 5.22 -21.26
C PHE A 7 -16.18 4.02 -21.32
N ILE A 8 -16.61 2.91 -21.93
CA ILE A 8 -15.78 1.71 -22.05
C ILE A 8 -14.55 1.99 -22.93
N TYR A 9 -14.71 2.71 -24.03
CA TYR A 9 -13.60 3.13 -24.89
C TYR A 9 -12.56 3.96 -24.13
N GLY A 10 -13.00 4.89 -23.29
CA GLY A 10 -12.09 5.67 -22.45
C GLY A 10 -11.25 4.80 -21.52
N ILE A 11 -11.87 3.89 -20.77
CA ILE A 11 -11.15 3.04 -19.81
C ILE A 11 -10.11 2.17 -20.52
N THR A 12 -10.47 1.50 -21.61
CA THR A 12 -9.54 0.62 -22.33
C THR A 12 -8.44 1.38 -23.06
N HIS A 13 -8.68 2.65 -23.43
CA HIS A 13 -7.68 3.48 -24.10
C HIS A 13 -6.66 4.08 -23.11
N PHE A 14 -7.10 4.47 -21.91
CA PHE A 14 -6.22 5.11 -20.92
C PHE A 14 -5.54 4.13 -19.96
N VAL A 15 -6.14 2.98 -19.68
CA VAL A 15 -5.55 1.98 -18.77
C VAL A 15 -4.62 1.05 -19.55
N ASN A 16 -3.34 1.08 -19.21
CA ASN A 16 -2.34 0.18 -19.78
C ASN A 16 -2.09 -1.03 -18.87
N VAL A 17 -1.56 -2.11 -19.45
CA VAL A 17 -1.12 -3.30 -18.70
C VAL A 17 -0.07 -2.93 -17.64
N HIS A 18 0.75 -1.91 -17.93
CA HIS A 18 1.75 -1.38 -17.00
C HIS A 18 1.13 -0.82 -15.72
N ASP A 19 -0.02 -0.13 -15.80
CA ASP A 19 -0.72 0.41 -14.63
C ASP A 19 -1.26 -0.71 -13.75
N PHE A 20 -1.75 -1.79 -14.38
CA PHE A 20 -2.23 -2.98 -13.67
C PHE A 20 -1.10 -3.70 -12.92
N VAL A 21 0.04 -3.95 -13.60
CA VAL A 21 1.21 -4.60 -12.99
C VAL A 21 1.80 -3.71 -11.89
N GLY A 22 1.85 -2.39 -12.08
CA GLY A 22 2.27 -1.43 -11.07
C GLY A 22 1.39 -1.45 -9.82
N GLY A 23 0.07 -1.54 -9.99
CA GLY A 23 -0.87 -1.71 -8.89
C GLY A 23 -0.67 -3.02 -8.12
N LEU A 24 -0.44 -4.13 -8.83
CA LEU A 24 -0.19 -5.44 -8.21
C LEU A 24 1.09 -5.45 -7.38
N LEU A 25 2.17 -4.84 -7.90
CA LEU A 25 3.44 -4.67 -7.21
C LEU A 25 3.29 -3.81 -5.95
N LYS A 26 2.57 -2.69 -6.03
CA LYS A 26 2.26 -1.82 -4.87
C LYS A 26 1.52 -2.61 -3.79
N ALA A 27 0.48 -3.36 -4.17
CA ALA A 27 -0.30 -4.16 -3.24
C ALA A 27 0.55 -5.21 -2.50
N GLY A 28 1.44 -5.91 -3.22
CA GLY A 28 2.36 -6.88 -2.63
C GLY A 28 3.33 -6.25 -1.62
N LEU A 29 3.90 -5.09 -1.97
CA LEU A 29 4.79 -4.33 -1.10
C LEU A 29 4.10 -3.83 0.17
N PHE A 30 2.89 -3.28 0.05
CA PHE A 30 2.13 -2.82 1.21
C PHE A 30 1.77 -3.98 2.15
N GLY A 31 1.38 -5.14 1.61
CA GLY A 31 1.14 -6.33 2.40
C GLY A 31 2.38 -6.77 3.20
N LEU A 32 3.55 -6.76 2.56
CA LEU A 32 4.83 -7.09 3.22
C LEU A 32 5.17 -6.08 4.33
N LEU A 33 5.01 -4.78 4.08
CA LEU A 33 5.28 -3.73 5.08
C LEU A 33 4.35 -3.83 6.29
N ILE A 34 3.06 -4.09 6.07
CA ILE A 34 2.09 -4.26 7.17
C ILE A 34 2.44 -5.52 7.99
N GLY A 35 2.69 -6.64 7.31
CA GLY A 35 3.02 -7.90 7.98
C GLY A 35 4.32 -7.82 8.78
N THR A 36 5.37 -7.26 8.19
CA THR A 36 6.67 -7.08 8.86
C THR A 36 6.57 -6.10 10.03
N SER A 37 5.88 -4.96 9.87
CA SER A 37 5.65 -4.03 10.98
C SER A 37 4.87 -4.69 12.12
N GLY A 38 3.79 -5.41 11.81
CA GLY A 38 3.00 -6.16 12.79
C GLY A 38 3.84 -7.16 13.58
N CYS A 39 4.61 -8.01 12.90
CA CYS A 39 5.50 -8.98 13.56
C CYS A 39 6.61 -8.29 14.36
N PHE A 40 7.19 -7.20 13.83
CA PHE A 40 8.28 -6.46 14.45
C PHE A 40 7.89 -5.89 15.82
N PHE A 41 6.72 -5.26 15.91
CA PHE A 41 6.23 -4.71 17.17
C PHE A 41 5.63 -5.81 18.06
N GLY A 42 4.95 -6.80 17.46
CA GLY A 42 4.37 -7.94 18.18
C GLY A 42 5.41 -8.76 18.95
N PHE A 43 6.56 -9.08 18.34
CA PHE A 43 7.63 -9.82 19.01
C PHE A 43 8.37 -9.03 20.10
N ARG A 44 8.22 -7.70 20.13
CA ARG A 44 8.85 -6.84 21.14
C ARG A 44 7.95 -6.57 22.35
N VAL A 45 6.71 -7.03 22.33
CA VAL A 45 5.82 -6.89 23.47
C VAL A 45 6.26 -7.83 24.59
N GLN A 46 6.66 -7.26 25.73
CA GLN A 46 7.01 -8.01 26.93
C GLN A 46 5.98 -7.84 28.06
N GLY A 47 5.11 -6.83 27.93
CA GLY A 47 4.11 -6.48 28.93
C GLY A 47 2.72 -7.04 28.65
N GLY A 48 1.76 -6.64 29.48
CA GLY A 48 0.37 -7.11 29.41
C GLY A 48 -0.44 -6.44 28.29
N ALA A 49 -1.77 -6.56 28.37
CA ALA A 49 -2.70 -6.06 27.35
C ALA A 49 -2.54 -4.56 27.03
N GLN A 50 -2.13 -3.74 28.01
CA GLN A 50 -1.91 -2.31 27.81
C GLN A 50 -0.68 -2.00 26.95
N ASP A 51 0.40 -2.78 27.11
CA ASP A 51 1.61 -2.63 26.30
C ASP A 51 1.40 -3.19 24.89
N LEU A 52 0.60 -4.25 24.75
CA LEU A 52 0.16 -4.76 23.45
C LEU A 52 -0.61 -3.69 22.66
N GLY A 53 -1.54 -2.97 23.32
CA GLY A 53 -2.29 -1.89 22.69
C GLY A 53 -1.37 -0.78 22.16
N ARG A 54 -0.42 -0.31 22.99
CA ARG A 54 0.59 0.68 22.59
C ARG A 54 1.47 0.19 21.44
N ALA A 55 1.95 -1.05 21.50
CA ALA A 55 2.76 -1.64 20.44
C ALA A 55 1.99 -1.75 19.12
N THR A 56 0.70 -2.11 19.18
CA THR A 56 -0.17 -2.21 18.00
C THR A 56 -0.37 -0.84 17.34
N THR A 57 -0.65 0.20 18.13
CA THR A 57 -0.75 1.56 17.60
C THR A 57 0.55 2.02 16.94
N ASN A 58 1.69 1.78 17.59
CA ASN A 58 3.00 2.10 17.01
C ASN A 58 3.27 1.31 15.71
N ALA A 59 2.85 0.04 15.65
CA ALA A 59 2.98 -0.79 14.47
C ALA A 59 2.19 -0.24 13.27
N VAL A 60 0.93 0.16 13.50
CA VAL A 60 0.06 0.70 12.44
C VAL A 60 0.58 2.06 11.96
N VAL A 61 1.00 2.94 12.86
CA VAL A 61 1.58 4.25 12.49
C VAL A 61 2.87 4.06 11.69
N THR A 62 3.77 3.18 12.14
CA THR A 62 5.02 2.88 11.44
C THR A 62 4.75 2.29 10.05
N ALA A 63 3.82 1.35 9.95
CA ALA A 63 3.41 0.76 8.67
C ALA A 63 2.84 1.82 7.73
N ALA A 64 1.97 2.71 8.21
CA ALA A 64 1.37 3.77 7.39
C ALA A 64 2.41 4.75 6.84
N VAL A 65 3.39 5.15 7.66
CA VAL A 65 4.50 6.02 7.21
C VAL A 65 5.36 5.31 6.17
N LEU A 66 5.70 4.03 6.39
CA LEU A 66 6.46 3.23 5.42
C LEU A 66 5.70 3.08 4.10
N ILE A 67 4.39 2.81 4.16
CA ILE A 67 3.52 2.72 2.98
C ILE A 67 3.54 4.04 2.19
N LEU A 68 3.41 5.20 2.87
CA LEU A 68 3.44 6.50 2.20
C LEU A 68 4.77 6.75 1.48
N ILE A 69 5.90 6.47 2.15
CA ILE A 69 7.22 6.63 1.56
C ILE A 69 7.38 5.68 0.36
N SER A 70 7.01 4.41 0.53
CA SER A 70 7.10 3.41 -0.54
C SER A 70 6.20 3.74 -1.72
N ASP A 71 4.98 4.24 -1.50
CA ASP A 71 4.08 4.65 -2.58
C ASP A 71 4.66 5.82 -3.37
N PHE A 72 5.21 6.83 -2.70
CA PHE A 72 5.87 7.95 -3.36
C PHE A 72 7.05 7.48 -4.22
N VAL A 73 7.91 6.61 -3.68
CA VAL A 73 9.05 6.04 -4.41
C VAL A 73 8.59 5.24 -5.64
N MET A 74 7.56 4.40 -5.48
CA MET A 74 7.02 3.60 -6.59
C MET A 74 6.33 4.47 -7.64
N ALA A 75 5.55 5.47 -7.23
CA ALA A 75 4.91 6.41 -8.14
C ALA A 75 5.97 7.20 -8.93
N ALA A 76 7.01 7.70 -8.25
CA ALA A 76 8.13 8.36 -8.92
C ALA A 76 8.82 7.41 -9.91
N MET A 77 9.14 6.17 -9.55
CA MET A 77 9.77 5.23 -10.50
C MET A 77 8.88 4.86 -11.68
N LEU A 78 7.57 4.67 -11.46
CA LEU A 78 6.62 4.19 -12.47
C LEU A 78 6.16 5.29 -13.43
N PHE A 79 6.06 6.53 -12.94
CA PHE A 79 5.58 7.70 -13.72
C PHE A 79 6.69 8.70 -14.09
N SER A 80 7.92 8.57 -13.58
CA SER A 80 9.06 9.43 -13.97
C SER A 80 9.72 9.00 -15.30
N ARG A 81 9.02 8.23 -16.13
CA ARG A 81 9.32 8.01 -17.55
C ARG A 81 8.07 8.16 -18.39
#